data_AF-A0AAD5DWR1-F1
#
_entry.id   AF-A0AAD5DWR1-F1
#
_cell.length_a   1.000
_cell.length_b   1.000
_cell.length_c   1.000
_cell.angle_alpha   90.00
_cell.angle_beta   90.00
_cell.angle_gamma   90.00
#
_symmetry.space_group_name_H-M   'P 1'
#
loop_
_entity.id
_entity.type
_entity.pdbx_description
1 polymer ?
#
loop_
_entity_poly.entity_id
_entity_poly.type
_entity_poly.pdbx_seq_one_letter_code
_entity_poly.pdbx_strand_id
1 'polypeptide(L)'
;MSAPPSEAARRKNVQDAIDRVLFKINELEAILGNFTGQNELLHAKLNEYVAELGKLEAAKDDMIGGGQPVELAVELLRAVDEGTNPDSFTVQLFRDSLAQNQASKGKVEAFRSLREQLTQQLAAAFPATVADYQQLRAAPPQQQQQQQPGQQQQQQQPAGQQAAQGGQPGQQAAVAAGS
;
A
#
# COMPACT_ATOMS: atom_id res chain seq x y z
N MET A 1 -27.32 -20.66 -0.84
CA MET A 1 -26.26 -19.70 -1.19
C MET A 1 -24.95 -20.46 -1.21
N SER A 2 -24.31 -20.59 -2.37
CA SER A 2 -23.05 -21.33 -2.50
C SER A 2 -21.92 -20.48 -1.91
N ALA A 3 -21.00 -21.09 -1.16
CA ALA A 3 -19.85 -20.40 -0.61
C ALA A 3 -18.97 -19.82 -1.74
N PRO A 4 -18.35 -18.64 -1.57
CA PRO A 4 -17.45 -18.09 -2.56
C PRO A 4 -16.29 -19.07 -2.84
N PRO A 5 -15.79 -19.13 -4.09
CA PRO A 5 -14.69 -20.02 -4.44
C PRO A 5 -13.46 -19.73 -3.56
N SER A 6 -12.69 -20.77 -3.24
CA SER A 6 -11.45 -20.61 -2.46
C SER A 6 -10.42 -19.80 -3.25
N GLU A 7 -9.47 -19.16 -2.56
CA GLU A 7 -8.37 -18.45 -3.23
C GLU A 7 -7.59 -19.35 -4.18
N ALA A 8 -7.38 -20.62 -3.81
CA ALA A 8 -6.72 -21.60 -4.68
C ALA A 8 -7.52 -21.86 -5.96
N ALA A 9 -8.85 -21.96 -5.87
CA ALA A 9 -9.71 -22.13 -7.04
C ALA A 9 -9.69 -20.89 -7.94
N ARG A 10 -9.71 -19.69 -7.36
CA ARG A 10 -9.55 -18.43 -8.09
C ARG A 10 -8.21 -18.34 -8.83
N ARG A 11 -7.10 -18.62 -8.15
CA ARG A 11 -5.76 -18.67 -8.78
C ARG A 11 -5.69 -19.69 -9.90
N LYS A 12 -6.30 -20.86 -9.70
CA LYS A 12 -6.39 -21.89 -10.73
C LYS A 12 -7.18 -21.41 -11.96
N ASN A 13 -8.28 -20.68 -11.78
CA ASN A 13 -9.05 -20.12 -12.90
C ASN A 13 -8.19 -19.19 -13.76
N VAL A 14 -7.38 -18.33 -13.13
CA VAL A 14 -6.44 -17.44 -13.83
C VAL A 14 -5.37 -18.26 -14.56
N GLN A 15 -4.77 -19.26 -13.91
CA GLN A 15 -3.80 -20.15 -14.53
C GLN A 15 -4.39 -20.86 -15.76
N ASP A 16 -5.56 -21.46 -15.62
CA ASP A 16 -6.24 -22.17 -16.70
C ASP A 16 -6.56 -21.22 -17.87
N ALA A 17 -6.85 -19.93 -17.60
CA ALA A 17 -7.06 -18.91 -18.63
C ALA A 17 -5.76 -18.55 -19.37
N ILE A 18 -4.65 -18.39 -18.65
CA ILE A 18 -3.33 -18.18 -19.25
C ILE A 18 -2.95 -19.36 -20.15
N ASP A 19 -3.12 -20.60 -19.66
CA ASP A 19 -2.79 -21.81 -20.40
C ASP A 19 -3.60 -21.93 -21.71
N ARG A 20 -4.89 -21.55 -21.69
CA ARG A 20 -5.72 -21.51 -22.91
C ARG A 20 -5.20 -20.50 -23.93
N VAL A 21 -4.80 -19.31 -23.50
CA VAL A 21 -4.23 -18.28 -24.38
C VAL A 21 -2.90 -18.74 -24.97
N LEU A 22 -2.00 -19.31 -24.15
CA LEU A 22 -0.73 -19.86 -24.61
C LEU A 22 -0.92 -21.01 -25.61
N PHE A 23 -1.90 -21.89 -25.37
CA PHE A 23 -2.24 -22.94 -26.31
C PHE A 23 -2.70 -22.38 -27.66
N LYS A 24 -3.52 -21.32 -27.65
CA LYS A 24 -3.98 -20.66 -28.88
C LYS A 24 -2.85 -20.00 -29.67
N ILE A 25 -1.85 -19.43 -28.99
CA ILE A 25 -0.65 -18.90 -29.66
C ILE A 25 0.07 -20.03 -30.41
N ASN A 26 0.34 -21.15 -29.74
CA ASN A 26 0.99 -22.31 -30.36
C ASN A 26 0.18 -22.89 -31.54
N GLU A 27 -1.16 -22.97 -31.39
CA GLU A 27 -2.06 -23.41 -32.48
C GLU A 27 -1.95 -22.48 -33.70
N LEU A 28 -1.94 -21.17 -33.49
CA LEU A 28 -1.77 -20.18 -34.55
C LEU A 28 -0.40 -20.26 -35.22
N GLU A 29 0.68 -20.42 -34.45
CA GLU A 29 2.04 -20.59 -34.99
C GLU A 29 2.13 -21.83 -35.89
N ALA A 30 1.51 -22.95 -35.49
CA ALA A 30 1.48 -24.16 -36.30
C ALA A 30 0.70 -23.99 -37.62
N ILE A 31 -0.44 -23.28 -37.57
CA ILE A 31 -1.24 -22.97 -38.78
C ILE A 31 -0.45 -22.04 -39.72
N LEU A 32 0.22 -21.03 -39.18
CA LEU A 32 1.06 -20.10 -39.95
C LEU A 32 2.27 -20.82 -40.57
N GLY A 33 2.89 -21.76 -39.86
CA GLY A 33 4.00 -22.56 -40.37
C GLY A 33 3.65 -23.40 -41.60
N ASN A 34 2.38 -23.84 -41.70
CA ASN A 34 1.87 -24.65 -42.81
C ASN A 34 0.89 -23.87 -43.71
N PHE A 35 0.98 -22.54 -43.72
CA PHE A 35 -0.01 -21.70 -44.39
C PHE A 35 0.03 -21.90 -45.92
N THR A 36 -1.09 -22.36 -46.48
CA THR A 36 -1.25 -22.63 -47.92
C THR A 36 -2.07 -21.57 -48.66
N GLY A 37 -2.46 -20.47 -47.99
CA GLY A 37 -3.24 -19.38 -48.59
C GLY A 37 -4.75 -19.40 -48.30
N GLN A 38 -5.26 -20.39 -47.57
CA GLN A 38 -6.66 -20.42 -47.13
C GLN A 38 -6.86 -19.57 -45.86
N ASN A 39 -7.50 -18.42 -46.01
CA ASN A 39 -7.60 -17.40 -44.97
C ASN A 39 -8.70 -17.67 -43.93
N GLU A 40 -9.76 -18.41 -44.28
CA GLU A 40 -10.94 -18.59 -43.41
C GLU A 40 -10.63 -19.27 -42.07
N LEU A 41 -9.83 -20.34 -42.09
CA LEU A 41 -9.42 -21.04 -40.87
C LEU A 41 -8.57 -20.15 -39.97
N LEU A 42 -7.62 -19.41 -40.55
CA LEU A 42 -6.77 -18.49 -39.81
C LEU A 42 -7.60 -17.38 -39.15
N HIS A 43 -8.53 -16.78 -39.89
CA HIS A 43 -9.45 -15.77 -39.35
C HIS A 43 -10.32 -16.32 -38.21
N ALA A 44 -10.87 -17.53 -38.36
CA ALA A 44 -11.65 -18.17 -37.31
C ALA A 44 -10.79 -18.37 -36.03
N LYS A 45 -9.55 -18.83 -36.19
CA LYS A 45 -8.64 -19.08 -35.06
C LYS A 45 -8.13 -17.81 -34.38
N LEU A 46 -7.91 -16.74 -35.14
CA LEU A 46 -7.60 -15.42 -34.58
C LEU A 46 -8.77 -14.90 -33.73
N ASN A 47 -10.01 -15.07 -34.19
CA ASN A 47 -11.19 -14.69 -33.42
C ASN A 47 -11.33 -15.52 -32.13
N GLU A 48 -11.05 -16.83 -32.19
CA GLU A 48 -11.00 -17.68 -30.99
C GLU A 48 -9.92 -17.18 -30.00
N TYR A 49 -8.74 -16.81 -30.49
CA TYR A 49 -7.67 -16.26 -29.66
C TYR A 49 -8.07 -14.95 -28.97
N VAL A 50 -8.69 -14.01 -29.71
CA VAL A 50 -9.23 -12.76 -29.15
C VAL A 50 -10.30 -13.05 -28.08
N ALA A 51 -11.16 -14.05 -28.30
CA ALA A 51 -12.16 -14.45 -27.32
C ALA A 51 -11.51 -15.01 -26.03
N GLU A 52 -10.43 -15.80 -26.14
CA GLU A 52 -9.68 -16.27 -24.96
C GLU A 52 -8.94 -15.14 -24.23
N LEU A 53 -8.40 -14.14 -24.93
CA LEU A 53 -7.83 -12.95 -24.31
C LEU A 53 -8.88 -12.17 -23.49
N GLY A 54 -10.10 -12.03 -24.02
CA GLY A 54 -11.21 -11.41 -23.27
C GLY A 54 -11.59 -12.19 -22.00
N LYS A 55 -11.52 -13.53 -22.05
CA LYS A 55 -11.74 -14.38 -20.86
C LYS A 55 -10.61 -14.24 -19.84
N LEU A 56 -9.36 -14.11 -20.28
CA LEU A 56 -8.22 -13.85 -19.41
C LEU A 56 -8.34 -12.49 -18.73
N GLU A 57 -8.76 -11.46 -19.46
CA GLU A 57 -9.01 -10.14 -18.88
C GLU A 57 -10.09 -10.17 -17.80
N ALA A 58 -11.18 -10.91 -18.02
CA ALA A 58 -12.22 -11.09 -17.01
C ALA A 58 -11.75 -11.92 -15.79
N ALA A 59 -10.83 -12.87 -16.00
CA ALA A 59 -10.28 -13.69 -14.92
C ALA A 59 -9.28 -12.93 -14.05
N LYS A 60 -8.66 -11.84 -14.53
CA LYS A 60 -7.61 -11.12 -13.78
C LYS A 60 -8.07 -10.67 -12.39
N ASP A 61 -9.34 -10.34 -12.25
CA ASP A 61 -9.93 -9.85 -11.00
C ASP A 61 -10.06 -10.96 -9.93
N ASP A 62 -9.90 -12.23 -10.32
CA ASP A 62 -9.81 -13.35 -9.38
C ASP A 62 -8.46 -13.42 -8.64
N MET A 63 -7.43 -12.69 -9.09
CA MET A 63 -6.13 -12.57 -8.41
C MET A 63 -6.25 -11.71 -7.14
N ILE A 64 -6.83 -12.32 -6.11
CA ILE A 64 -7.01 -11.74 -4.76
C ILE A 64 -6.21 -12.60 -3.76
N GLY A 65 -5.42 -11.95 -2.91
CA GLY A 65 -4.71 -12.56 -1.79
C GLY A 65 -5.09 -11.89 -0.47
N GLY A 66 -5.49 -12.67 0.54
CA GLY A 66 -5.86 -12.12 1.84
C GLY A 66 -7.10 -11.21 1.80
N GLY A 67 -7.96 -11.40 0.78
CA GLY A 67 -9.15 -10.58 0.56
C GLY A 67 -8.90 -9.23 -0.11
N GLN A 68 -7.68 -8.94 -0.57
CA GLN A 68 -7.32 -7.71 -1.31
C GLN A 68 -6.69 -8.05 -2.67
N PRO A 69 -6.72 -7.11 -3.63
CA PRO A 69 -5.96 -7.25 -4.88
C PRO A 69 -4.50 -7.55 -4.59
N VAL A 70 -3.88 -8.45 -5.35
CA VAL A 70 -2.47 -8.79 -5.17
C VAL A 70 -1.60 -7.59 -5.57
N GLU A 71 -0.82 -7.08 -4.63
CA GLU A 71 0.22 -6.09 -4.89
C GLU A 71 1.55 -6.78 -5.14
N LEU A 72 2.28 -6.30 -6.16
CA LEU A 72 3.59 -6.82 -6.55
C LEU A 72 4.63 -5.70 -6.46
N ALA A 73 5.80 -6.01 -5.90
CA ALA A 73 6.93 -5.09 -5.91
C ALA A 73 7.38 -4.83 -7.35
N VAL A 74 7.67 -3.57 -7.68
CA VAL A 74 8.12 -3.19 -9.04
C VAL A 74 9.43 -3.89 -9.41
N GLU A 75 10.31 -4.07 -8.42
CA GLU A 75 11.57 -4.78 -8.58
C GLU A 75 11.36 -6.26 -8.92
N LEU A 76 10.32 -6.88 -8.38
CA LEU A 76 9.96 -8.26 -8.70
C LEU A 76 9.45 -8.37 -10.15
N LEU A 77 8.61 -7.41 -10.60
CA LEU A 77 8.14 -7.37 -11.98
C LEU A 77 9.31 -7.22 -12.96
N ARG A 78 10.22 -6.29 -12.67
CA ARG A 78 11.42 -6.09 -13.48
C ARG A 78 12.32 -7.34 -13.50
N ALA A 79 12.47 -8.03 -12.38
CA ALA A 79 13.22 -9.27 -12.32
C ALA A 79 12.61 -10.35 -13.25
N VAL A 80 11.27 -10.47 -13.28
CA VAL A 80 10.57 -11.38 -14.19
C VAL A 80 10.77 -10.98 -15.65
N ASP A 81 10.68 -9.68 -15.98
CA ASP A 81 10.91 -9.16 -17.33
C ASP A 81 12.33 -9.43 -17.83
N GLU A 82 13.32 -9.39 -16.92
CA GLU A 82 14.72 -9.72 -17.20
C GLU A 82 14.97 -11.25 -17.27
N GLY A 83 13.94 -12.08 -17.07
CA GLY A 83 14.02 -13.55 -17.10
C GLY A 83 14.57 -14.17 -15.82
N THR A 84 14.64 -13.40 -14.72
CA THR A 84 15.06 -13.91 -13.41
C THR A 84 13.92 -14.68 -12.75
N ASN A 85 14.26 -15.80 -12.11
CA ASN A 85 13.30 -16.57 -11.34
C ASN A 85 12.80 -15.77 -10.10
N PRO A 86 11.48 -15.60 -9.92
CA PRO A 86 10.90 -14.76 -8.85
C PRO A 86 11.16 -15.32 -7.44
N ASP A 87 11.27 -16.64 -7.28
CA ASP A 87 11.58 -17.25 -5.99
C ASP A 87 13.03 -16.96 -5.58
N SER A 88 13.95 -17.01 -6.56
CA SER A 88 15.36 -16.68 -6.35
C SER A 88 15.52 -15.20 -5.96
N PHE A 89 14.78 -14.30 -6.61
CA PHE A 89 14.71 -12.89 -6.23
C PHE A 89 14.24 -12.73 -4.77
N THR A 90 13.15 -13.41 -4.40
CA THR A 90 12.58 -13.35 -3.05
C THR A 90 13.58 -13.83 -2.00
N VAL A 91 14.24 -14.96 -2.25
CA VAL A 91 15.29 -15.49 -1.36
C VAL A 91 16.45 -14.50 -1.21
N GLN A 92 16.88 -13.88 -2.30
CA GLN A 92 17.96 -12.90 -2.27
C GLN A 92 17.56 -11.66 -1.46
N LEU A 93 16.34 -11.14 -1.66
CA LEU A 93 15.82 -10.00 -0.91
C LEU A 93 15.81 -10.27 0.61
N PHE A 94 15.40 -11.46 1.04
CA PHE A 94 15.46 -11.84 2.45
C PHE A 94 16.90 -11.91 2.98
N ARG A 95 17.83 -12.45 2.20
CA ARG A 95 19.25 -12.52 2.59
C ARG A 95 19.86 -11.13 2.72
N ASP A 96 19.59 -10.24 1.78
CA ASP A 96 20.09 -8.86 1.79
C ASP A 96 19.51 -8.08 2.97
N SER A 97 18.21 -8.23 3.23
CA SER A 97 17.56 -7.63 4.42
C SER A 97 18.19 -8.14 5.71
N LEU A 98 18.48 -9.44 5.82
CA LEU A 98 19.15 -10.00 7.00
C LEU A 98 20.57 -9.42 7.16
N ALA A 99 21.35 -9.36 6.08
CA ALA A 99 22.69 -8.80 6.09
C ALA A 99 22.68 -7.31 6.49
N GLN A 100 21.76 -6.52 5.94
CA GLN A 100 21.59 -5.11 6.28
C GLN A 100 21.19 -4.91 7.75
N ASN A 101 20.30 -5.76 8.28
CA ASN A 101 19.91 -5.72 9.69
C ASN A 101 21.09 -6.05 10.61
N GLN A 102 21.89 -7.06 10.29
CA GLN A 102 23.10 -7.39 11.04
C GLN A 102 24.13 -6.26 10.98
N ALA A 103 24.38 -5.69 9.80
CA ALA A 103 25.28 -4.56 9.64
C ALA A 103 24.81 -3.35 10.46
N SER A 104 23.51 -3.06 10.46
CA SER A 104 22.92 -1.97 11.24
C SER A 104 23.06 -2.20 12.74
N LYS A 105 22.80 -3.42 13.22
CA LYS A 105 23.02 -3.80 14.61
C LYS A 105 24.49 -3.64 15.02
N GLY A 106 25.42 -4.10 14.19
CA GLY A 106 26.86 -3.95 14.42
C GLY A 106 27.30 -2.48 14.49
N LYS A 107 26.76 -1.61 13.61
CA LYS A 107 26.99 -0.16 13.68
C LYS A 107 26.49 0.42 15.01
N VAL A 108 25.26 0.09 15.41
CA VAL A 108 24.68 0.57 16.68
C VAL A 108 25.52 0.12 17.88
N GLU A 109 25.98 -1.12 17.88
CA GLU A 109 26.83 -1.67 18.93
C GLU A 109 28.20 -0.99 18.98
N ALA A 110 28.84 -0.77 17.83
CA ALA A 110 30.09 -0.04 17.73
C ALA A 110 29.96 1.40 18.24
N PHE A 111 28.90 2.12 17.86
CA PHE A 111 28.63 3.47 18.38
C PHE A 111 28.35 3.47 19.88
N ARG A 112 27.63 2.46 20.39
CA ARG A 112 27.40 2.32 21.84
C ARG A 112 28.71 2.12 22.60
N SER A 113 29.57 1.21 22.12
CA SER A 113 30.88 0.93 22.73
C SER A 113 31.81 2.16 22.68
N LEU A 114 31.91 2.82 21.52
CA LEU A 114 32.69 4.05 21.37
C LEU A 114 32.24 5.13 22.36
N ARG A 115 30.92 5.35 22.46
CA ARG A 115 30.33 6.32 23.39
C ARG A 115 30.69 5.97 24.84
N GLU A 116 30.62 4.71 25.22
CA GLU A 116 30.96 4.26 26.58
C GLU A 116 32.43 4.51 26.89
N GLN A 117 33.34 4.13 25.99
CA GLN A 117 34.78 4.36 26.16
C GLN A 117 35.12 5.85 26.22
N LEU A 118 34.56 6.68 25.34
CA LEU A 118 34.77 8.13 25.36
C LEU A 118 34.24 8.73 26.66
N THR A 119 33.06 8.32 27.12
CA THR A 119 32.49 8.82 28.39
C THR A 119 33.36 8.43 29.58
N GLN A 120 33.92 7.22 29.60
CA GLN A 120 34.84 6.78 30.65
C GLN A 120 36.14 7.60 30.66
N GLN A 121 36.75 7.84 29.50
CA GLN A 121 37.96 8.67 29.39
C GLN A 121 37.69 10.13 29.80
N LEU A 122 36.57 10.70 29.35
CA LEU A 122 36.14 12.05 29.73
C LEU A 122 35.84 12.13 31.24
N ALA A 123 35.26 11.11 31.85
CA ALA A 123 34.97 11.11 33.29
C ALA A 123 36.27 11.14 34.12
N ALA A 124 37.33 10.47 33.64
CA ALA A 124 38.63 10.50 34.28
C ALA A 124 39.34 11.86 34.13
N ALA A 125 39.21 12.52 32.98
CA ALA A 125 39.87 13.80 32.70
C ALA A 125 39.10 15.03 33.21
N PHE A 126 37.76 15.01 33.13
CA PHE A 126 36.85 16.13 33.39
C PHE A 126 35.55 15.68 34.10
N PRO A 127 35.62 15.27 35.38
CA PRO A 127 34.49 14.64 36.08
C PRO A 127 33.25 15.53 36.22
N ALA A 128 33.42 16.84 36.45
CA ALA A 128 32.30 17.78 36.59
C ALA A 128 31.49 17.93 35.29
N THR A 129 32.18 18.09 34.16
CA THR A 129 31.54 18.24 32.83
C THR A 129 30.77 16.98 32.42
N VAL A 130 31.25 15.78 32.79
CA VAL A 130 30.54 14.54 32.50
C VAL A 130 29.29 14.37 33.37
N ALA A 131 29.32 14.84 34.62
CA ALA A 131 28.13 14.84 35.48
C ALA A 131 27.01 15.72 34.88
N ASP A 132 27.35 16.92 34.40
CA ASP A 132 26.40 17.83 33.73
C ASP A 132 25.83 17.19 32.44
N TYR A 133 26.69 16.58 31.61
CA TYR A 133 26.25 15.87 30.40
C TYR A 133 25.31 14.70 30.69
N GLN A 134 25.56 13.91 31.73
CA GLN A 134 24.68 12.80 32.11
C GLN A 134 23.33 13.28 32.63
N GLN A 135 23.28 14.40 33.37
CA GLN A 135 22.02 15.02 33.79
C GLN A 135 21.20 15.50 32.59
N LEU A 136 21.82 16.16 31.61
CA LEU A 136 21.15 16.60 30.38
C LEU A 136 20.58 15.43 29.56
N ARG A 137 21.27 14.29 29.54
CA ARG A 137 20.84 13.10 28.81
C ARG A 137 19.77 12.29 29.54
N ALA A 138 19.73 12.35 30.86
CA ALA A 138 18.70 11.69 31.68
C ALA A 138 17.38 12.48 31.72
N ALA A 139 17.42 13.78 31.42
CA ALA A 139 16.21 14.55 31.20
C ALA A 139 15.46 13.99 29.97
N PRO A 140 14.14 13.71 30.07
CA PRO A 140 13.36 13.31 28.92
C PRO A 140 13.47 14.40 27.85
N PRO A 141 13.47 14.05 26.55
CA PRO A 141 13.46 15.04 25.49
C PRO A 141 12.29 15.98 25.76
N GLN A 142 12.60 17.25 26.03
CA GLN A 142 11.60 18.30 26.05
C GLN A 142 10.97 18.27 24.67
N GLN A 143 9.77 17.71 24.57
CA GLN A 143 8.91 17.90 23.43
C GLN A 143 8.80 19.41 23.31
N GLN A 144 9.52 20.00 22.35
CA GLN A 144 9.19 21.31 21.85
C GLN A 144 7.77 21.14 21.34
N GLN A 145 6.81 21.56 22.18
CA GLN A 145 5.47 21.84 21.72
C GLN A 145 5.66 22.87 20.61
N GLN A 146 5.68 22.38 19.37
CA GLN A 146 5.25 23.17 18.23
C GLN A 146 3.80 23.50 18.51
N GLN A 147 3.60 24.57 19.28
CA GLN A 147 2.40 25.37 19.20
C GLN A 147 2.34 25.79 17.74
N GLN A 148 1.52 25.09 16.95
CA GLN A 148 1.07 25.59 15.66
C GLN A 148 0.31 26.89 15.96
N PRO A 149 0.81 28.08 15.53
CA PRO A 149 0.02 29.28 15.60
C PRO A 149 -0.88 29.26 14.37
N GLY A 150 -2.13 28.80 14.50
CA GLY A 150 -2.95 28.67 13.29
C GLY A 150 -4.40 28.24 13.40
N GLN A 151 -5.06 28.23 14.57
CA GLN A 151 -6.52 28.08 14.62
C GLN A 151 -7.15 28.90 15.75
N GLN A 152 -7.02 30.23 15.68
CA GLN A 152 -7.95 31.14 16.34
C GLN A 152 -8.22 32.34 15.45
N GLN A 153 -8.99 32.14 14.38
CA GLN A 153 -9.81 33.22 13.83
C GLN A 153 -10.96 32.69 12.97
N GLN A 154 -11.95 32.07 13.61
CA GLN A 154 -13.33 32.21 13.14
C GLN A 154 -14.33 32.02 14.28
N GLN A 155 -14.41 33.01 15.17
CA GLN A 155 -15.60 33.22 15.99
C GLN A 155 -15.62 34.65 16.52
N GLN A 156 -16.10 35.58 15.68
CA GLN A 156 -16.68 36.84 16.14
C GLN A 156 -17.87 37.16 15.24
N GLN A 157 -19.05 36.71 15.63
CA GLN A 157 -20.29 37.45 15.36
C GLN A 157 -20.58 38.28 16.62
N PRO A 158 -20.79 39.60 16.54
CA PRO A 158 -21.23 40.37 17.69
C PRO A 158 -22.75 40.25 17.82
N ALA A 159 -23.18 39.75 18.97
CA ALA A 159 -24.55 39.89 19.45
C ALA A 159 -24.68 41.19 20.25
N GLY A 160 -25.73 41.97 19.96
CA GLY A 160 -26.41 42.80 20.96
C GLY A 160 -26.64 44.25 20.59
N GLN A 161 -27.91 44.61 20.37
CA GLN A 161 -28.72 45.55 21.21
C GLN A 161 -29.95 46.00 20.39
N GLN A 162 -31.15 45.49 20.67
CA GLN A 162 -32.15 45.96 21.66
C GLN A 162 -32.83 47.29 21.32
N ALA A 163 -34.14 47.20 21.05
CA ALA A 163 -35.25 48.09 21.46
C ALA A 163 -36.43 47.84 20.48
N ALA A 164 -37.72 47.88 20.81
CA ALA A 164 -38.48 47.94 22.05
C ALA A 164 -39.97 47.76 21.66
N GLN A 165 -40.74 47.15 22.56
CA GLN A 165 -42.17 47.43 22.85
C GLN A 165 -43.27 47.20 21.78
N GLY A 166 -44.28 46.40 22.20
CA GLY A 166 -45.69 46.80 22.06
C GLY A 166 -46.67 45.74 21.52
N GLY A 167 -47.57 45.24 22.37
CA GLY A 167 -48.97 44.97 22.01
C GLY A 167 -49.43 43.54 21.68
N GLN A 168 -49.87 42.80 22.73
CA GLN A 168 -51.12 42.03 22.93
C GLN A 168 -52.01 41.46 21.76
N PRO A 169 -52.96 40.52 22.05
CA PRO A 169 -53.12 39.25 21.30
C PRO A 169 -54.45 39.10 20.52
N GLY A 170 -54.49 38.18 19.57
CA GLY A 170 -55.72 37.66 18.92
C GLY A 170 -55.39 36.38 18.15
N GLN A 171 -55.86 35.21 18.58
CA GLN A 171 -57.11 34.55 18.19
C GLN A 171 -57.08 33.83 16.82
N GLN A 172 -57.47 32.54 16.88
CA GLN A 172 -58.06 31.67 15.85
C GLN A 172 -57.11 30.99 14.86
N ALA A 173 -56.99 29.66 14.97
CA ALA A 173 -57.54 28.65 14.03
C ALA A 173 -56.51 28.33 12.92
N ALA A 174 -56.27 27.11 12.43
CA ALA A 174 -57.10 25.92 12.34
C ALA A 174 -56.24 24.65 12.16
N VAL A 175 -56.81 23.55 12.65
CA VAL A 175 -56.72 22.16 12.21
C VAL A 175 -56.44 21.88 10.71
N ALA A 176 -55.57 20.89 10.44
CA ALA A 176 -55.68 19.79 9.44
C ALA A 176 -54.25 19.26 9.14
N ALA A 177 -53.82 18.03 9.45
CA ALA A 177 -54.29 16.69 9.08
C ALA A 177 -54.20 16.36 7.57
N GLY A 178 -53.42 15.32 7.27
CA GLY A 178 -53.38 14.59 5.98
C GLY A 178 -52.21 15.02 5.08
N SER A 179 -51.36 14.15 4.54
CA SER A 179 -51.27 12.69 4.51
C SER A 179 -49.85 12.30 4.12
#